data_AF-A0A6C0F6P0-F1
#
_entry.id   AF-A0A6C0F6P0-F1
#
_cell.length_a   1.000
_cell.length_b   1.000
_cell.length_c   1.000
_cell.angle_alpha   90.00
_cell.angle_beta   90.00
_cell.angle_gamma   90.00
#
_symmetry.space_group_name_H-M   'P 1'
#
loop_
_entity.id
_entity.type
_entity.pdbx_description
1 polymer ?
#
loop_
_entity_poly.entity_id
_entity_poly.type
_entity_poly.pdbx_seq_one_letter_code
_entity_poly.pdbx_strand_id
1 'polypeptide(L)'
;MSLPKWEPKKWNNDFFLTKSHNCYMYSLNKINNRLVRRCREYHNGKKTLKKKEKSYKKKWEFLWARPGKAAGYAFTKPFNCEDMVNGVLLDSPSIKYTKERNSNFKCPKNYYRVALFKNDKGREFHFYRQDSNGIWSHKNGWRKVTNLDCKKQLIKDPLKAKRGIYNVFCGFFAVPCDPKKKRMSNVTRKKH
;
A
#
# COMPACT_ATOMS: atom_id res chain seq x y z
N MET A 1 5.29 14.86 -15.08
CA MET A 1 4.93 13.64 -14.33
C MET A 1 3.43 13.45 -14.45
N SER A 2 2.94 12.23 -14.71
CA SER A 2 1.51 11.94 -14.91
C SER A 2 0.89 11.20 -13.71
N LEU A 3 -0.44 11.31 -13.59
CA LEU A 3 -1.23 10.53 -12.64
C LEU A 3 -1.06 9.03 -12.89
N PRO A 4 -1.15 8.18 -11.84
CA PRO A 4 -1.08 6.73 -12.02
C PRO A 4 -2.21 6.23 -12.90
N LYS A 5 -1.89 5.45 -13.94
CA LYS A 5 -2.88 4.81 -14.80
C LYS A 5 -3.38 3.50 -14.19
N TRP A 6 -4.60 3.11 -14.55
CA TRP A 6 -5.09 1.76 -14.29
C TRP A 6 -4.36 0.76 -15.21
N GLU A 7 -3.39 0.03 -14.66
CA GLU A 7 -2.50 -0.87 -15.41
C GLU A 7 -2.47 -2.29 -14.80
N PRO A 8 -3.58 -3.04 -14.76
CA PRO A 8 -3.62 -4.32 -14.05
C PRO A 8 -2.63 -5.33 -14.62
N LYS A 9 -2.40 -5.34 -15.94
CA LYS A 9 -1.43 -6.23 -16.60
C LYS A 9 -0.01 -6.04 -16.04
N LYS A 10 0.42 -4.79 -15.86
CA LYS A 10 1.72 -4.45 -15.26
C LYS A 10 1.90 -5.05 -13.87
N TRP A 11 0.84 -5.03 -13.04
CA TRP A 11 0.90 -5.49 -11.66
C TRP A 11 0.59 -6.98 -11.47
N ASN A 12 -0.11 -7.60 -12.42
CA ASN A 12 -0.67 -8.95 -12.30
C ASN A 12 0.00 -10.01 -13.18
N ASN A 13 0.69 -9.63 -14.26
CA ASN A 13 1.30 -10.59 -15.19
C ASN A 13 2.60 -11.19 -14.64
N ASP A 14 3.38 -10.43 -13.88
CA ASP A 14 4.55 -10.97 -13.16
C ASP A 14 4.10 -11.52 -11.81
N PHE A 15 4.22 -12.84 -11.65
CA PHE A 15 3.93 -13.55 -10.41
C PHE A 15 4.73 -12.99 -9.22
N PHE A 16 6.03 -12.79 -9.37
CA PHE A 16 6.91 -12.35 -8.29
C PHE A 16 6.63 -10.91 -7.87
N LEU A 17 6.30 -10.05 -8.83
CA LEU A 17 5.79 -8.70 -8.54
C LEU A 17 4.46 -8.78 -7.76
N THR A 18 3.52 -9.59 -8.25
CA THR A 18 2.20 -9.77 -7.65
C THR A 18 2.29 -10.22 -6.19
N LYS A 19 3.21 -11.14 -5.86
CA LYS A 19 3.36 -11.68 -4.50
C LYS A 19 4.16 -10.77 -3.56
N SER A 20 5.17 -10.09 -4.07
CA SER A 20 6.10 -9.29 -3.26
C SER A 20 5.58 -7.91 -2.86
N HIS A 21 4.52 -7.41 -3.51
CA HIS A 21 3.96 -6.09 -3.25
C HIS A 21 2.59 -6.18 -2.60
N ASN A 22 2.28 -5.33 -1.61
CA ASN A 22 0.99 -5.29 -0.93
C ASN A 22 0.19 -4.02 -1.26
N CYS A 23 -0.91 -3.76 -0.54
CA CYS A 23 -1.77 -2.58 -0.71
C CYS A 23 -1.01 -1.25 -0.56
N TYR A 24 -0.12 -1.13 0.42
CA TYR A 24 0.65 0.10 0.66
C TYR A 24 1.62 0.39 -0.48
N MET A 25 2.34 -0.62 -0.96
CA MET A 25 3.28 -0.47 -2.07
C MET A 25 2.55 -0.13 -3.38
N TYR A 26 1.41 -0.77 -3.61
CA TYR A 26 0.55 -0.49 -4.77
C TYR A 26 -0.01 0.93 -4.73
N SER A 27 -0.46 1.40 -3.56
CA SER A 27 -1.02 2.75 -3.43
C SER A 27 0.01 3.85 -3.68
N LEU A 28 1.29 3.60 -3.36
CA LEU A 28 2.40 4.49 -3.73
C LEU A 28 2.78 4.43 -5.22
N ASN A 29 2.12 3.57 -6.01
CA ASN A 29 2.44 3.29 -7.42
C ASN A 29 3.94 3.03 -7.62
N LYS A 30 4.57 2.29 -6.69
CA LYS A 30 6.01 2.09 -6.64
C LYS A 30 6.34 0.61 -6.68
N ILE A 31 7.19 0.23 -7.63
CA ILE A 31 7.74 -1.13 -7.74
C ILE A 31 9.15 -1.13 -7.17
N ASN A 32 9.47 -2.14 -6.36
CA ASN A 32 10.79 -2.39 -5.81
C ASN A 32 11.35 -3.70 -6.38
N ASN A 33 12.17 -3.57 -7.43
CA ASN A 33 12.77 -4.70 -8.15
C ASN A 33 13.65 -5.59 -7.25
N ARG A 34 14.25 -5.04 -6.17
CA ARG A 34 14.99 -5.84 -5.19
C ARG A 34 14.07 -6.83 -4.47
N LEU A 35 12.83 -6.44 -4.16
CA LEU A 35 11.84 -7.32 -3.53
C LEU A 35 11.28 -8.35 -4.51
N VAL A 36 11.12 -7.98 -5.80
CA VAL A 36 10.76 -8.93 -6.85
C VAL A 36 11.84 -10.00 -7.02
N ARG A 37 13.11 -9.60 -7.14
CA ARG A 37 14.25 -10.53 -7.22
C ARG A 37 14.32 -11.44 -6.00
N ARG A 38 14.16 -10.87 -4.80
CA ARG A 38 14.17 -11.65 -3.55
C ARG A 38 13.02 -12.66 -3.48
N CYS A 39 11.84 -12.29 -3.98
CA CYS A 39 10.70 -13.20 -4.10
C CYS A 39 11.02 -14.39 -5.02
N ARG A 40 11.66 -14.13 -6.17
CA ARG A 40 12.11 -15.14 -7.13
C ARG A 40 13.15 -16.08 -6.54
N GLU A 41 14.19 -15.54 -5.91
CA GLU A 41 15.24 -16.33 -5.24
C GLU A 41 14.66 -17.28 -4.19
N TYR A 42 13.70 -16.80 -3.39
CA TYR A 42 13.06 -17.60 -2.37
C TYR A 42 12.12 -18.68 -2.95
N HIS A 43 11.42 -18.37 -4.03
CA HIS A 43 10.54 -19.34 -4.69
C HIS A 43 11.33 -20.47 -5.35
N ASN A 44 12.47 -20.14 -5.96
CA ASN A 44 13.32 -21.10 -6.68
C ASN A 44 14.26 -21.89 -5.75
N GLY A 45 14.06 -21.85 -4.43
CA GLY A 45 14.92 -22.54 -3.46
C GLY A 45 16.34 -21.97 -3.30
N LYS A 46 16.69 -20.89 -4.00
CA LYS A 46 18.03 -20.28 -3.99
C LYS A 46 18.37 -19.53 -2.68
N LYS A 47 17.38 -19.27 -1.83
CA LYS A 47 17.58 -18.68 -0.50
C LYS A 47 16.66 -19.32 0.53
N THR A 48 17.21 -19.73 1.66
CA THR A 48 16.44 -20.07 2.86
C THR A 48 16.03 -18.81 3.61
N LEU A 49 14.83 -18.80 4.19
CA LEU A 49 14.39 -17.72 5.07
C LEU A 49 15.30 -17.66 6.30
N LYS A 50 15.73 -16.46 6.68
CA LYS A 50 16.36 -16.27 7.99
C LYS A 50 15.38 -16.67 9.09
N LYS A 51 15.85 -17.07 10.27
CA LYS A 51 14.98 -17.53 11.39
C LYS A 51 13.81 -16.57 11.67
N LYS A 52 14.06 -15.26 11.68
CA LYS A 52 13.05 -14.18 11.85
C LYS A 52 12.04 -14.03 10.69
N GLU A 53 12.33 -14.61 9.54
CA GLU A 53 11.48 -14.58 8.35
C GLU A 53 10.60 -15.83 8.27
N LYS A 54 10.99 -16.92 8.96
CA LYS A 54 10.19 -18.13 9.14
C LYS A 54 8.96 -17.90 10.04
N SER A 55 8.96 -16.86 10.88
CA SER A 55 7.84 -16.55 11.79
C SER A 55 6.63 -15.93 11.11
N TYR A 56 6.74 -15.54 9.82
CA TYR A 56 5.60 -14.99 9.10
C TYR A 56 4.64 -16.11 8.69
N LYS A 57 3.36 -15.98 9.10
CA LYS A 57 2.31 -16.96 8.82
C LYS A 57 2.11 -17.22 7.33
N LYS A 58 2.35 -16.22 6.47
CA LYS A 58 2.30 -16.34 5.02
C LYS A 58 3.68 -16.14 4.41
N LYS A 59 4.01 -17.00 3.44
CA LYS A 59 5.29 -17.07 2.71
C LYS A 59 5.80 -15.71 2.15
N TRP A 60 4.95 -14.69 2.01
CA TRP A 60 5.28 -13.43 1.33
C TRP A 60 5.34 -12.20 2.24
N GLU A 61 4.82 -12.28 3.46
CA GLU A 61 4.64 -11.10 4.33
C GLU A 61 5.95 -10.40 4.69
N PHE A 62 7.06 -11.13 4.77
CA PHE A 62 8.38 -10.56 5.06
C PHE A 62 8.89 -9.61 3.96
N LEU A 63 8.33 -9.69 2.75
CA LEU A 63 8.67 -8.81 1.62
C LEU A 63 7.88 -7.51 1.64
N TRP A 64 6.79 -7.43 2.41
CA TRP A 64 5.86 -6.33 2.31
C TRP A 64 6.33 -5.10 3.08
N ALA A 65 6.24 -3.95 2.42
CA ALA A 65 6.44 -2.68 3.08
C ALA A 65 5.31 -2.39 4.08
N ARG A 66 5.65 -1.68 5.15
CA ARG A 66 4.69 -1.12 6.10
C ARG A 66 5.00 0.37 6.30
N PRO A 67 3.99 1.21 6.56
CA PRO A 67 4.21 2.61 6.90
C PRO A 67 5.24 2.76 8.04
N GLY A 68 6.05 3.81 7.96
CA GLY A 68 7.06 4.19 8.95
C GLY A 68 8.40 3.46 8.83
N LYS A 69 8.42 2.24 8.29
CA LYS A 69 9.64 1.42 8.22
C LYS A 69 10.75 2.09 7.43
N ALA A 70 10.44 2.87 6.39
CA ALA A 70 11.47 3.55 5.61
C ALA A 70 12.10 4.72 6.37
N ALA A 71 11.37 5.31 7.33
CA ALA A 71 11.82 6.36 8.25
C ALA A 71 12.37 5.83 9.58
N GLY A 72 12.42 4.51 9.77
CA GLY A 72 12.85 3.91 11.03
C GLY A 72 11.80 3.97 12.15
N TYR A 73 10.56 4.28 11.81
CA TYR A 73 9.43 4.25 12.72
C TYR A 73 8.73 2.88 12.64
N ALA A 74 8.64 2.18 13.76
CA ALA A 74 8.00 0.88 13.85
C ALA A 74 6.95 0.91 14.94
N PHE A 75 5.77 0.38 14.61
CA PHE A 75 4.65 0.23 15.52
C PHE A 75 4.06 -1.17 15.37
N THR A 76 3.45 -1.66 16.43
CA THR A 76 2.87 -3.00 16.53
C THR A 76 1.35 -2.94 16.45
N LYS A 77 0.70 -4.11 16.50
CA LYS A 77 -0.76 -4.17 16.59
C LYS A 77 -1.19 -3.81 18.04
N PRO A 78 -2.36 -3.20 18.22
CA PRO A 78 -3.34 -2.83 17.20
C PRO A 78 -2.89 -1.63 16.34
N PHE A 79 -3.03 -1.75 15.03
CA PHE A 79 -2.78 -0.66 14.08
C PHE A 79 -3.87 0.41 14.23
N ASN A 80 -3.58 1.47 14.98
CA ASN A 80 -4.44 2.64 15.06
C ASN A 80 -4.18 3.58 13.85
N CYS A 81 -5.13 4.48 13.59
CA CYS A 81 -5.03 5.37 12.43
C CYS A 81 -3.88 6.38 12.58
N GLU A 82 -3.61 6.84 13.79
CA GLU A 82 -2.57 7.84 14.08
C GLU A 82 -1.17 7.32 13.71
N ASP A 83 -0.77 6.15 14.23
CA ASP A 83 0.53 5.54 13.95
C ASP A 83 0.71 5.25 12.46
N MET A 84 -0.35 4.76 11.79
CA MET A 84 -0.28 4.47 10.36
C MET A 84 -0.15 5.75 9.53
N VAL A 85 -0.95 6.78 9.84
CA VAL A 85 -0.88 8.08 9.16
C VAL A 85 0.50 8.69 9.38
N ASN A 86 0.96 8.75 10.63
CA ASN A 86 2.29 9.24 10.99
C ASN A 86 3.38 8.48 10.24
N GLY A 87 3.31 7.15 10.21
CA GLY A 87 4.26 6.32 9.47
C GLY A 87 4.28 6.60 7.96
N VAL A 88 3.13 6.88 7.33
CA VAL A 88 3.08 7.28 5.91
C VAL A 88 3.77 8.62 5.69
N LEU A 89 3.52 9.60 6.57
CA LEU A 89 4.07 10.95 6.47
C LEU A 89 5.57 10.97 6.75
N LEU A 90 6.05 10.21 7.75
CA LEU A 90 7.47 10.04 8.05
C LEU A 90 8.21 9.36 6.91
N ASP A 91 7.62 8.33 6.29
CA ASP A 91 8.24 7.67 5.13
C ASP A 91 8.38 8.63 3.95
N SER A 92 7.39 9.50 3.72
CA SER A 92 7.35 10.39 2.55
C SER A 92 6.81 11.79 2.92
N PRO A 93 7.66 12.71 3.40
CA PRO A 93 7.23 14.01 3.93
C PRO A 93 6.49 14.92 2.93
N SER A 94 6.63 14.67 1.63
CA SER A 94 5.88 15.40 0.60
C SER A 94 4.42 14.97 0.47
N ILE A 95 4.00 13.86 1.09
CA ILE A 95 2.60 13.42 1.12
C ILE A 95 1.80 14.37 2.03
N LYS A 96 0.62 14.78 1.58
CA LYS A 96 -0.32 15.55 2.40
C LYS A 96 -1.44 14.64 2.90
N TYR A 97 -1.92 14.86 4.11
CA TYR A 97 -2.98 14.07 4.74
C TYR A 97 -4.22 14.94 4.98
N THR A 98 -5.41 14.34 4.86
CA THR A 98 -6.66 14.93 5.32
C THR A 98 -7.57 13.85 5.92
N LYS A 99 -8.29 14.23 6.98
CA LYS A 99 -9.31 13.38 7.60
C LYS A 99 -10.72 13.66 7.06
N GLU A 100 -10.85 14.61 6.12
CA GLU A 100 -12.11 14.92 5.47
C GLU A 100 -12.71 13.70 4.78
N ARG A 101 -14.02 13.50 4.93
CA ARG A 101 -14.75 12.40 4.32
C ARG A 101 -15.22 12.74 2.90
N ASN A 102 -14.31 13.25 2.08
CA ASN A 102 -14.56 13.60 0.68
C ASN A 102 -13.53 12.90 -0.21
N SER A 103 -13.93 11.87 -0.95
CA SER A 103 -13.02 11.15 -1.86
C SER A 103 -12.58 11.97 -3.08
N ASN A 104 -13.23 13.10 -3.36
CA ASN A 104 -12.88 14.03 -4.43
C ASN A 104 -12.15 15.29 -3.93
N PHE A 105 -11.62 15.28 -2.70
CA PHE A 105 -10.86 16.40 -2.11
C PHE A 105 -9.80 16.96 -3.06
N LYS A 106 -9.55 18.28 -3.03
CA LYS A 106 -8.62 18.92 -3.97
C LYS A 106 -7.18 18.48 -3.70
N CYS A 107 -6.51 17.96 -4.73
CA CYS A 107 -5.08 17.63 -4.69
C CYS A 107 -4.26 18.77 -5.33
N PRO A 108 -3.03 19.03 -4.84
CA PRO A 108 -2.08 19.88 -5.56
C PRO A 108 -1.79 19.32 -6.97
N LYS A 109 -1.31 20.18 -7.87
CA LYS A 109 -0.86 19.74 -9.20
C LYS A 109 0.22 18.66 -9.05
N ASN A 110 0.15 17.61 -9.87
CA ASN A 110 1.05 16.43 -9.82
C ASN A 110 0.91 15.57 -8.55
N TYR A 111 -0.25 15.54 -7.93
CA TYR A 111 -0.58 14.62 -6.83
C TYR A 111 -1.80 13.77 -7.18
N TYR A 112 -1.88 12.57 -6.62
CA TYR A 112 -3.01 11.65 -6.77
C TYR A 112 -3.53 11.20 -5.40
N ARG A 113 -4.77 10.68 -5.38
CA ARG A 113 -5.46 10.34 -4.13
C ARG A 113 -5.19 8.91 -3.69
N VAL A 114 -4.98 8.74 -2.40
CA VAL A 114 -4.89 7.45 -1.72
C VAL A 114 -5.79 7.46 -0.49
N ALA A 115 -6.44 6.35 -0.18
CA ALA A 115 -7.30 6.22 0.99
C ALA A 115 -6.78 5.12 1.91
N LEU A 116 -6.90 5.31 3.23
CA LEU A 116 -6.54 4.32 4.23
C LEU A 116 -7.76 3.94 5.08
N PHE A 117 -7.92 2.63 5.24
CA PHE A 117 -8.90 2.02 6.14
C PHE A 117 -8.23 1.00 7.03
N LYS A 118 -8.85 0.71 8.17
CA LYS A 118 -8.53 -0.44 9.02
C LYS A 118 -9.78 -1.22 9.37
N ASN A 119 -9.60 -2.42 9.90
CA ASN A 119 -10.68 -3.05 10.63
C ASN A 119 -10.79 -2.45 12.05
N ASP A 120 -11.99 -2.51 12.59
CA ASP A 120 -12.34 -2.16 13.97
C ASP A 120 -11.27 -2.56 15.01
N LYS A 121 -10.84 -3.82 15.02
CA LYS A 121 -9.88 -4.40 15.99
C LYS A 121 -8.42 -3.98 15.74
N GLY A 122 -8.13 -3.16 14.73
CA GLY A 122 -6.75 -2.74 14.39
C GLY A 122 -5.82 -3.90 14.02
N ARG A 123 -6.37 -5.03 13.56
CA ARG A 123 -5.60 -6.21 13.18
C ARG A 123 -5.07 -6.11 11.77
N GLU A 124 -5.78 -5.43 10.89
CA GLU A 124 -5.45 -5.26 9.48
C GLU A 124 -5.80 -3.85 9.00
N PHE A 125 -5.06 -3.39 8.01
CA PHE A 125 -5.28 -2.13 7.31
C PHE A 125 -5.26 -2.35 5.81
N HIS A 126 -5.80 -1.39 5.07
CA HIS A 126 -5.91 -1.48 3.64
C HIS A 126 -5.89 -0.13 2.96
N PHE A 127 -5.19 -0.08 1.82
CA PHE A 127 -5.03 1.13 1.03
C PHE A 127 -5.73 1.01 -0.33
N TYR A 128 -6.33 2.11 -0.76
CA TYR A 128 -6.88 2.30 -2.12
C TYR A 128 -6.14 3.45 -2.80
N ARG A 129 -6.06 3.42 -4.13
CA ARG A 129 -5.48 4.47 -4.96
C ARG A 129 -6.49 4.89 -6.02
N GLN A 130 -6.63 6.18 -6.27
CA GLN A 130 -7.37 6.66 -7.44
C GLN A 130 -6.46 6.66 -8.66
N ASP A 131 -6.92 6.05 -9.74
CA ASP A 131 -6.25 6.03 -11.03
C ASP A 131 -6.66 7.24 -11.89
N SER A 132 -5.93 7.50 -12.96
CA SER A 132 -6.09 8.68 -13.82
C SER A 132 -7.44 8.76 -14.53
N ASN A 133 -8.20 7.66 -14.57
CA ASN A 133 -9.58 7.60 -15.09
C ASN A 133 -10.64 7.91 -14.01
N GLY A 134 -10.24 8.34 -12.81
CA GLY A 134 -11.13 8.67 -11.70
C GLY A 134 -11.62 7.47 -10.89
N ILE A 135 -11.39 6.24 -11.34
CA ILE A 135 -11.77 5.01 -10.64
C ILE A 135 -10.71 4.67 -9.60
N TRP A 136 -11.14 4.07 -8.50
CA TRP A 136 -10.26 3.60 -7.44
C TRP A 136 -9.94 2.12 -7.60
N SER A 137 -8.72 1.75 -7.20
CA SER A 137 -8.24 0.39 -7.24
C SER A 137 -7.42 0.04 -6.00
N HIS A 138 -7.27 -1.26 -5.76
CA HIS A 138 -6.55 -1.77 -4.60
C HIS A 138 -5.94 -3.14 -4.85
N LYS A 139 -5.17 -3.59 -3.85
CA LYS A 139 -4.48 -4.89 -3.87
C LYS A 139 -4.58 -5.57 -2.51
N ASN A 140 -5.20 -6.74 -2.44
CA ASN A 140 -5.35 -7.47 -1.16
C ASN A 140 -4.12 -8.36 -0.90
N GLY A 141 -3.11 -7.80 -0.25
CA GLY A 141 -1.86 -8.51 0.04
C GLY A 141 -1.23 -9.08 -1.24
N TRP A 142 -1.06 -10.40 -1.30
CA TRP A 142 -0.48 -11.12 -2.44
C TRP A 142 -1.44 -11.36 -3.63
N ARG A 143 -2.72 -10.98 -3.53
CA ARG A 143 -3.72 -11.19 -4.59
C ARG A 143 -3.55 -10.17 -5.73
N LYS A 144 -4.13 -10.44 -6.90
CA LYS A 144 -4.13 -9.52 -8.05
C LYS A 144 -4.73 -8.16 -7.68
N VAL A 145 -4.24 -7.10 -8.33
CA VAL A 145 -4.85 -5.76 -8.25
C VAL A 145 -6.22 -5.79 -8.92
N THR A 146 -7.16 -5.04 -8.36
CA THR A 146 -8.54 -4.93 -8.86
C THR A 146 -9.07 -3.52 -8.63
N ASN A 147 -9.96 -3.05 -9.50
CA ASN A 147 -10.77 -1.85 -9.33
C ASN A 147 -12.21 -2.16 -8.87
N LEU A 148 -12.45 -3.42 -8.50
CA LEU A 148 -13.73 -3.93 -8.03
C LEU A 148 -13.72 -4.13 -6.52
N ASP A 149 -14.84 -3.80 -5.87
CA ASP A 149 -15.07 -4.04 -4.46
C ASP A 149 -15.43 -5.52 -4.15
N CYS A 150 -15.76 -5.85 -2.89
CA CYS A 150 -16.08 -7.24 -2.54
C CYS A 150 -17.41 -7.77 -3.10
N LYS A 151 -18.24 -6.90 -3.70
CA LYS A 151 -19.45 -7.25 -4.45
C LYS A 151 -19.23 -7.19 -5.97
N LYS A 152 -17.97 -7.12 -6.43
CA LYS A 152 -17.59 -7.03 -7.85
C LYS A 152 -18.06 -5.74 -8.54
N GLN A 153 -18.29 -4.66 -7.78
CA GLN A 153 -18.68 -3.36 -8.32
C GLN A 153 -17.48 -2.41 -8.48
N LEU A 154 -17.47 -1.60 -9.53
CA LEU A 154 -16.42 -0.58 -9.73
C LEU A 154 -16.37 0.41 -8.56
N ILE A 155 -15.18 0.65 -8.04
CA ILE A 155 -14.99 1.56 -6.90
C ILE A 155 -14.89 3.00 -7.41
N LYS A 156 -16.03 3.70 -7.46
CA LYS A 156 -16.07 5.15 -7.75
C LYS A 156 -15.71 6.00 -6.54
N ASP A 157 -16.07 5.52 -5.36
CA ASP A 157 -15.82 6.18 -4.08
C ASP A 157 -15.45 5.12 -3.01
N PRO A 158 -14.22 5.13 -2.48
CA PRO A 158 -13.80 4.15 -1.49
C PRO A 158 -14.55 4.28 -0.17
N LEU A 159 -15.18 5.43 0.15
CA LEU A 159 -16.00 5.59 1.37
C LEU A 159 -17.33 4.83 1.25
N LYS A 160 -17.86 4.67 0.03
CA LYS A 160 -19.15 4.02 -0.24
C LYS A 160 -19.03 2.56 -0.68
N ALA A 161 -17.87 2.17 -1.22
CA ALA A 161 -17.62 0.81 -1.70
C ALA A 161 -17.75 -0.27 -0.62
N LYS A 162 -18.04 -1.52 -1.02
CA LYS A 162 -18.07 -2.66 -0.10
C LYS A 162 -16.64 -3.16 0.14
N ARG A 163 -16.06 -2.73 1.27
CA ARG A 163 -14.66 -3.00 1.66
C ARG A 163 -14.46 -4.28 2.47
N GLY A 164 -15.52 -5.04 2.73
CA GLY A 164 -15.49 -6.18 3.67
C GLY A 164 -15.14 -5.72 5.09
N ILE A 165 -14.11 -6.32 5.68
CA ILE A 165 -13.70 -6.07 7.08
C ILE A 165 -13.11 -4.67 7.32
N TYR A 166 -12.74 -3.93 6.28
CA TYR A 166 -12.10 -2.61 6.42
C TYR A 166 -13.15 -1.51 6.61
N ASN A 167 -13.76 -1.49 7.79
CA ASN A 167 -14.91 -0.67 8.14
C ASN A 167 -14.55 0.68 8.79
N VAL A 168 -13.32 0.88 9.27
CA VAL A 168 -12.89 2.14 9.89
C VAL A 168 -12.06 2.96 8.91
N PHE A 169 -12.50 4.19 8.62
CA PHE A 169 -11.78 5.15 7.79
C PHE A 169 -10.71 5.87 8.60
N CYS A 170 -9.47 5.89 8.11
CA CYS A 170 -8.36 6.59 8.75
C CYS A 170 -8.02 7.93 8.09
N GLY A 171 -8.35 8.11 6.81
CA GLY A 171 -8.10 9.36 6.09
C GLY A 171 -7.72 9.15 4.63
N PHE A 172 -7.52 10.29 3.96
CA PHE A 172 -6.97 10.36 2.62
C PHE A 172 -5.59 10.97 2.61
N PHE A 173 -4.87 10.70 1.53
CA PHE A 173 -3.57 11.26 1.24
C PHE A 173 -3.52 11.81 -0.17
N ALA A 174 -2.99 13.03 -0.33
CA ALA A 174 -2.47 13.49 -1.60
C ALA A 174 -1.02 13.01 -1.71
N VAL A 175 -0.75 12.11 -2.64
CA VAL A 175 0.56 11.49 -2.84
C VAL A 175 1.22 12.07 -4.10
N PRO A 176 2.50 12.49 -4.06
CA PRO A 176 3.16 13.05 -5.23
C PRO A 176 3.33 12.00 -6.34
N CYS A 177 3.15 12.43 -7.59
CA CYS A 177 3.40 11.57 -8.75
C CYS A 177 4.87 11.18 -8.86
N ASP A 178 5.79 12.08 -8.46
CA ASP A 178 7.23 11.86 -8.47
C ASP A 178 7.66 10.67 -7.58
N PRO A 179 8.22 9.59 -8.16
CA PRO A 179 8.69 8.43 -7.40
C PRO A 179 9.85 8.73 -6.44
N LYS A 180 10.62 9.81 -6.63
CA LYS A 180 11.72 10.20 -5.73
C LYS A 180 11.20 10.72 -4.40
N LYS A 181 9.99 11.29 -4.38
CA LYS A 181 9.32 11.82 -3.18
C LYS A 181 8.54 10.75 -2.38
N LYS A 182 8.68 9.47 -2.76
CA LYS A 182 7.98 8.34 -2.15
C LYS A 182 8.97 7.30 -1.68
N ARG A 183 8.95 6.98 -0.38
CA ARG A 183 9.76 5.90 0.20
C ARG A 183 8.85 4.85 0.81
N MET A 184 9.35 3.63 0.82
CA MET A 184 8.71 2.47 1.44
C MET A 184 9.80 1.43 1.75
N SER A 185 9.61 0.63 2.80
CA SER A 185 10.58 -0.39 3.19
C SER A 185 9.91 -1.60 3.84
N ASN A 186 10.37 -2.80 3.49
CA ASN A 186 9.92 -4.04 4.14
C ASN A 186 10.65 -4.32 5.46
N VAL A 187 11.77 -3.64 5.69
CA VAL A 187 12.55 -3.66 6.93
C VAL A 187 12.58 -2.26 7.55
N THR A 188 12.58 -2.18 8.88
CA THR A 188 12.80 -0.91 9.58
C THR A 188 14.24 -0.45 9.32
N ARG A 189 14.40 0.73 8.73
CA ARG A 189 15.72 1.33 8.48
C ARG A 189 16.26 1.95 9.76
N LYS A 190 17.58 1.98 9.91
CA LYS A 190 18.21 2.81 10.95
C LYS A 190 17.90 4.28 10.65
N LYS A 191 17.57 5.06 11.68
CA LYS A 191 17.58 6.52 11.57
C LYS A 191 19.04 6.94 11.34
N HIS A 192 19.27 7.70 10.28
CA HIS A 192 20.52 8.41 10.06
C HIS A 192 20.34 9.81 10.60
#